data_AF-C3XCG7-F1
#
_entry.id   AF-C3XCG7-F1
#
_cell.length_a   1.000
_cell.length_b   1.000
_cell.length_c   1.000
_cell.angle_alpha   90.00
_cell.angle_beta   90.00
_cell.angle_gamma   90.00
#
_symmetry.space_group_name_H-M   'P 1'
#
loop_
_entity.id
_entity.type
_entity.pdbx_description
1 polymer ?
#
loop_
_entity_poly.entity_id
_entity_poly.type
_entity_poly.pdbx_seq_one_letter_code
_entity_poly.pdbx_strand_id
1 'polypeptide(L)'
;MEIAKIRTLVSRSGEIQGVFVVDLVYIDGVPYAVFEWENKEDAEPTPLYKVRLDPRGLMQLPPGGSNGETYQYRVSVEDPRPFS
;
A
#
# COMPACT_ATOMS: atom_id res chain seq x y z
N MET A 1 -10.33 -11.43 -0.99
CA MET A 1 -9.96 -10.06 -0.57
C MET A 1 -9.96 -9.14 -1.79
N GLU A 2 -10.60 -7.97 -1.73
CA GLU A 2 -10.53 -6.99 -2.83
C GLU A 2 -9.20 -6.23 -2.77
N ILE A 3 -8.53 -6.10 -3.92
CA ILE A 3 -7.23 -5.42 -4.05
C ILE A 3 -7.40 -4.20 -4.95
N ALA A 4 -7.12 -3.03 -4.38
CA ALA A 4 -7.05 -1.77 -5.11
C ALA A 4 -5.59 -1.29 -5.22
N LYS A 5 -5.32 -0.24 -5.98
CA LYS A 5 -3.99 0.38 -6.08
C LYS A 5 -3.98 1.75 -5.42
N ILE A 6 -2.92 2.03 -4.66
CA ILE A 6 -2.75 3.29 -3.93
C ILE A 6 -1.38 3.92 -4.21
N ARG A 7 -1.36 5.23 -4.44
CA ARG A 7 -0.14 6.04 -4.44
C ARG A 7 0.27 6.38 -3.02
N THR A 8 1.50 6.08 -2.65
CA THR A 8 2.06 6.35 -1.32
C THR A 8 3.40 7.06 -1.45
N LEU A 9 3.64 8.08 -0.62
CA LEU A 9 4.97 8.62 -0.43
C LEU A 9 5.71 7.69 0.54
N VAL A 10 6.83 7.12 0.12
CA VAL A 10 7.55 6.12 0.93
C VAL A 10 8.79 6.76 1.54
N SER A 11 8.98 6.56 2.84
CA SER A 11 10.22 6.83 3.56
C SER A 11 10.94 5.54 3.91
N ARG A 12 12.26 5.61 4.06
CA ARG A 12 13.08 4.52 4.54
C ARG A 12 14.26 5.07 5.33
N SER A 13 14.46 4.64 6.56
CA SER A 13 15.48 5.21 7.48
C SER A 13 15.35 6.72 7.67
N GLY A 14 14.12 7.25 7.64
CA GLY A 14 13.87 8.69 7.73
C GLY A 14 14.16 9.49 6.45
N GLU A 15 14.56 8.83 5.35
CA GLU A 15 14.75 9.48 4.05
C GLU A 15 13.59 9.17 3.10
N ILE A 16 13.11 10.20 2.39
CA ILE A 16 12.06 10.04 1.38
C ILE A 16 12.63 9.35 0.13
N GLN A 17 12.08 8.18 -0.20
CA GLN A 17 12.46 7.38 -1.37
C GLN A 17 11.68 7.78 -2.62
N GLY A 18 10.51 8.39 -2.46
CA GLY A 18 9.66 8.86 -3.56
C GLY A 18 8.24 8.30 -3.49
N VAL A 19 7.49 8.46 -4.58
CA VAL A 19 6.11 7.98 -4.70
C VAL A 19 6.10 6.59 -5.32
N PHE A 20 5.45 5.65 -4.64
CA PHE A 20 5.27 4.27 -5.08
C PHE A 20 3.78 3.96 -5.23
N VAL A 21 3.45 3.16 -6.25
CA VAL A 21 2.12 2.55 -6.38
C VAL A 21 2.18 1.16 -5.80
N VAL A 22 1.43 0.93 -4.72
CA VAL A 22 1.37 -0.33 -3.99
C VAL A 22 -0.07 -0.82 -3.90
N ASP A 23 -0.26 -2.03 -3.39
CA ASP A 23 -1.60 -2.59 -3.19
C ASP A 23 -2.27 -1.97 -1.95
N LEU A 24 -3.56 -1.70 -2.07
CA LEU A 24 -4.44 -1.32 -0.97
C LEU A 24 -5.41 -2.47 -0.72
N VAL A 25 -5.48 -2.91 0.54
CA VAL A 25 -6.45 -3.91 0.98
C VAL A 25 -7.11 -3.49 2.27
N TYR A 26 -8.31 -4.00 2.50
CA TYR A 26 -9.03 -3.85 3.76
C TYR A 26 -9.03 -5.19 4.50
N ILE A 27 -8.45 -5.19 5.70
CA ILE A 27 -8.45 -6.33 6.61
C ILE A 27 -9.28 -5.92 7.82
N ASP A 28 -10.42 -6.58 8.03
CA ASP A 28 -11.39 -6.27 9.09
C ASP A 28 -11.80 -4.78 9.10
N GLY A 29 -11.99 -4.19 7.92
CA GLY A 29 -12.37 -2.79 7.73
C GLY A 29 -11.23 -1.78 7.90
N VAL A 30 -10.01 -2.24 8.18
CA VAL A 30 -8.83 -1.38 8.33
C VAL A 30 -8.02 -1.39 7.02
N PRO A 31 -7.69 -0.21 6.46
CA PRO A 31 -6.89 -0.12 5.24
C PRO A 31 -5.40 -0.38 5.50
N TYR A 32 -4.78 -1.13 4.60
CA TYR A 32 -3.34 -1.40 4.60
C TYR A 32 -2.73 -1.14 3.22
N ALA A 33 -1.56 -0.50 3.20
CA ALA A 33 -0.68 -0.50 2.04
C ALA A 33 0.19 -1.77 2.10
N VAL A 34 0.19 -2.57 1.03
CA VAL A 34 0.92 -3.84 0.93
C VAL A 34 2.04 -3.70 -0.09
N PHE A 35 3.27 -3.85 0.39
CA PHE A 35 4.50 -3.74 -0.39
C PHE A 35 4.92 -5.10 -0.96
N GLU A 36 4.55 -6.18 -0.29
CA GLU A 36 4.90 -7.53 -0.70
C GLU A 36 3.88 -8.54 -0.17
N TRP A 37 3.69 -9.59 -0.96
CA TRP A 37 2.79 -10.69 -0.68
C TRP A 37 3.59 -11.96 -0.43
N GLU A 38 3.22 -12.71 0.61
CA GLU A 38 3.65 -14.09 0.78
C GLU A 38 2.75 -14.95 -0.12
N ASN A 39 3.35 -15.53 -1.16
CA ASN A 39 2.69 -16.50 -2.02
C ASN A 39 3.04 -17.89 -1.53
N LYS A 40 2.04 -18.64 -1.05
CA LYS A 40 2.16 -20.07 -0.77
C LYS A 40 1.49 -20.84 -1.90
N GLU A 41 2.09 -21.96 -2.31
CA GLU A 41 1.45 -22.86 -3.27
C GLU A 41 0.06 -23.25 -2.76
N ASP A 42 -0.93 -23.15 -3.65
CA ASP A 42 -2.34 -23.49 -3.41
C ASP A 42 -3.06 -22.73 -2.28
N ALA A 43 -2.56 -21.57 -1.85
CA ALA A 43 -3.23 -20.72 -0.87
C ALA A 43 -3.49 -19.30 -1.39
N GLU A 44 -4.47 -18.61 -0.78
CA GLU A 44 -4.65 -17.18 -1.03
C GLU A 44 -3.41 -16.39 -0.61
N PRO A 45 -2.98 -15.41 -1.43
CA PRO A 45 -1.81 -14.60 -1.11
C PRO A 45 -2.06 -13.84 0.20
N THR A 46 -1.07 -13.87 1.08
CA THR A 46 -1.16 -13.20 2.40
C THR A 46 -0.26 -11.96 2.39
N PRO A 47 -0.74 -10.78 2.84
CA PRO A 47 0.12 -9.59 2.88
C PRO A 47 1.30 -9.80 3.83
N LEU A 48 2.53 -9.81 3.31
CA LEU A 48 3.75 -10.02 4.07
C LEU A 48 4.24 -8.72 4.68
N TYR A 49 4.64 -7.79 3.83
CA TYR A 49 5.12 -6.46 4.20
C TYR A 49 4.01 -5.45 3.98
N LYS A 50 3.35 -5.04 5.07
CA LYS A 50 2.21 -4.13 5.05
C LYS A 50 2.27 -3.05 6.12
N VAL A 51 1.72 -1.89 5.81
CA VAL A 51 1.61 -0.74 6.73
C VAL A 51 0.14 -0.43 6.95
N ARG A 52 -0.28 -0.37 8.22
CA ARG A 52 -1.62 0.09 8.60
C ARG A 52 -1.77 1.56 8.26
N LEU A 53 -2.82 1.91 7.51
CA LEU A 53 -3.12 3.29 7.14
C LEU A 53 -4.19 3.87 8.08
N ASP A 54 -4.14 5.18 8.29
CA ASP A 54 -5.27 5.90 8.86
C ASP A 54 -6.27 6.22 7.73
N PRO A 55 -7.54 5.79 7.83
CA PRO A 55 -8.55 6.09 6.79
C PRO A 55 -8.67 7.58 6.45
N ARG A 56 -8.39 8.48 7.41
CA ARG A 56 -8.43 9.95 7.19
C ARG A 56 -7.36 10.45 6.23
N GLY A 57 -6.28 9.68 6.06
CA GLY A 57 -5.21 9.97 5.12
C GLY A 57 -5.48 9.46 3.70
N LEU A 58 -6.53 8.66 3.49
CA LEU A 58 -6.91 8.14 2.18
C LEU A 58 -7.72 9.17 1.40
N MET A 59 -7.27 9.48 0.19
CA MET A 59 -7.97 10.32 -0.77
C MET A 59 -8.28 9.50 -2.02
N GLN A 60 -9.56 9.41 -2.39
CA GLN A 60 -9.95 8.79 -3.64
C GLN A 60 -9.48 9.67 -4.81
N LEU A 61 -8.86 9.05 -5.80
CA LEU A 61 -8.42 9.72 -7.02
C LEU A 61 -9.56 9.75 -8.04
N PRO A 62 -9.62 10.78 -8.91
CA PRO A 62 -10.49 10.73 -10.07
C PRO A 62 -10.20 9.49 -10.92
N PRO A 63 -11.22 8.90 -11.57
CA PRO A 63 -11.01 7.81 -12.51
C PRO A 63 -10.07 8.24 -13.65
N GLY A 64 -9.23 7.31 -14.11
CA GLY A 64 -8.28 7.56 -15.22
C GLY A 64 -6.79 7.61 -14.82
N GLY A 65 -6.43 7.10 -13.64
CA GLY A 65 -5.02 6.92 -13.25
C GLY A 65 -4.26 6.01 -14.24
N SER A 66 -3.04 6.40 -14.59
CA SER A 66 -2.22 5.71 -15.59
C SER A 66 -1.85 4.26 -15.23
N ASN A 67 -1.91 3.89 -13.96
CA ASN A 67 -1.55 2.58 -13.42
C ASN A 67 -2.72 1.91 -12.66
N GLY A 68 -3.95 2.38 -12.88
CA GLY A 68 -5.14 1.85 -12.20
C GLY A 68 -5.26 2.22 -10.72
N GLU A 69 -4.47 3.19 -10.25
CA GLU A 69 -4.60 3.74 -8.90
C GLU A 69 -5.94 4.42 -8.69
N THR A 70 -6.61 4.04 -7.60
CA THR A 70 -7.90 4.58 -7.21
C THR A 70 -7.79 5.45 -5.96
N TYR A 71 -6.65 5.41 -5.27
CA TYR A 71 -6.39 6.17 -4.05
C TYR A 71 -4.99 6.80 -4.03
N GLN A 72 -4.85 7.85 -3.22
CA GLN A 72 -3.58 8.40 -2.76
C GLN A 72 -3.60 8.48 -1.23
N TYR A 73 -2.51 8.07 -0.60
CA TYR A 73 -2.29 8.31 0.82
C TYR A 73 -1.51 9.61 1.03
N ARG A 74 -2.00 10.48 1.90
CA ARG A 74 -1.48 11.85 2.07
C ARG A 74 -0.28 11.97 3.01
N VAL A 75 0.01 10.94 3.79
CA VAL A 75 1.12 10.90 4.76
C VAL A 75 2.18 9.96 4.21
N SER A 76 3.46 10.21 4.53
CA SER A 76 4.50 9.24 4.22
C SER A 76 4.29 7.94 5.00
N VAL A 77 4.62 6.82 4.38
CA VAL A 77 4.67 5.50 5.03
C VAL A 77 6.12 5.03 5.08
N GLU A 78 6.54 4.49 6.22
CA GLU A 78 7.85 3.86 6.34
C GLU A 78 7.81 2.49 5.65
N ASP A 79 8.76 2.24 4.74
CA ASP A 79 8.89 0.96 4.04
C ASP A 79 9.17 -0.17 5.05
N PRO A 80 8.26 -1.14 5.21
CA PRO A 80 8.43 -2.21 6.20
C PRO A 80 9.38 -3.32 5.74
N ARG A 81 9.93 -3.25 4.52
CA ARG A 81 10.82 -4.30 3.96
C ARG A 81 12.24 -4.22 4.54
N PRO A 82 12.92 -5.35 4.76
CA PRO A 82 14.28 -5.39 5.27
C PRO A 82 15.27 -4.72 4.31
N PHE A 83 16.32 -4.09 4.86
CA PHE A 83 17.44 -3.54 4.08
C PHE A 83 18.14 -4.69 3.35
N SER A 84 18.00 -4.70 2.03
CA SER A 84 18.76 -5.56 1.12
C SER A 84 20.11 -4.96 0.81
#